data_AF-A0A970MLM3-F1
#
_entry.id   AF-A0A970MLM3-F1
#
_cell.length_a   1.000
_cell.length_b   1.000
_cell.length_c   1.000
_cell.angle_alpha   90.00
_cell.angle_beta   90.00
_cell.angle_gamma   90.00
#
_symmetry.space_group_name_H-M   'P 1'
#
loop_
_entity.id
_entity.type
_entity.pdbx_description
1 polymer ?
#
loop_
_entity_poly.entity_id
_entity_poly.type
_entity_poly.pdbx_seq_one_letter_code
_entity_poly.pdbx_strand_id
1 'polypeptide(L)'
;MPGSTETPAPSSTHTLTPTKPRTFTPTHTTTPAFTITSPPTNTPTITATPFRALSPTPTPSLAPPRPAVLFPLQDNFGRTIDWAYFHITQFSTNDLDEVNDLWAFMAFQLLDRGIHLRNFYFQGAVITVYYLNVAHEFNGEMIPLQLVLGGTPGDLVPIDVIPAGGTAYVQVALRDGTTYFSPRTTHQEANRADEKQDEAYPFLFLKDLQKLLPKLPEELILLANHSILIPRNDWPQVKLDMERVSFLAARYQPFFELDPYDRIVDQSAFAYALRDYLLDNEDMPLGIYAFSSRNLVIVTGK
;
A
#
# COMPACT_ATOMS: atom_id res chain seq x y z
N MET A 1 53.26 43.68 40.64
CA MET A 1 53.18 44.20 39.25
C MET A 1 51.75 43.97 38.76
N PRO A 2 51.11 44.98 38.18
CA PRO A 2 49.67 45.17 38.15
C PRO A 2 49.04 44.74 36.82
N GLY A 3 47.71 44.53 36.84
CA GLY A 3 46.89 44.28 35.67
C GLY A 3 46.45 45.56 34.95
N SER A 4 46.13 45.41 33.66
CA SER A 4 45.50 46.43 32.83
C SER A 4 44.26 45.85 32.16
N THR A 5 43.16 46.56 32.37
CA THR A 5 41.82 46.35 31.84
C THR A 5 41.68 47.13 30.53
N GLU A 6 41.14 46.54 29.47
CA GLU A 6 40.71 47.28 28.27
C GLU A 6 39.17 47.29 28.18
N THR A 7 38.64 48.49 27.98
CA THR A 7 37.22 48.84 27.90
C THR A 7 36.77 48.89 26.43
N PRO A 8 35.66 48.24 26.04
CA PRO A 8 35.05 48.43 24.72
C PRO A 8 34.04 49.59 24.68
N ALA A 9 34.03 50.30 23.55
CA ALA A 9 33.20 51.47 23.25
C ALA A 9 31.74 51.11 22.83
N PRO A 10 30.76 52.01 23.02
CA PRO A 10 29.33 51.74 22.79
C PRO A 10 28.90 51.86 21.31
N SER A 11 28.01 50.96 20.87
CA SER A 11 27.36 50.97 19.54
C SER A 11 25.88 51.35 19.65
N SER A 12 25.42 52.20 18.73
CA SER A 12 24.13 52.90 18.76
C SER A 12 22.93 52.06 18.29
N THR A 13 21.82 52.13 19.02
CA THR A 13 20.52 51.51 18.72
C THR A 13 19.68 52.36 17.77
N HIS A 14 19.15 51.77 16.69
CA HIS A 14 18.17 52.42 15.79
C HIS A 14 16.74 52.03 16.18
N THR A 15 15.92 53.03 16.48
CA THR A 15 14.47 52.91 16.75
C THR A 15 13.70 53.50 15.57
N LEU A 16 12.72 52.76 15.02
CA LEU A 16 11.84 53.23 13.93
C LEU A 16 10.52 53.78 14.48
N THR A 17 10.15 54.98 14.02
CA THR A 17 9.03 55.82 14.46
C THR A 17 7.76 55.56 13.62
N PRO A 18 6.53 55.68 14.17
CA PRO A 18 5.28 55.29 13.49
C PRO A 18 4.71 56.31 12.48
N THR A 19 4.05 55.82 11.42
CA THR A 19 3.41 56.61 10.34
C THR A 19 1.90 56.78 10.56
N LYS A 20 1.39 58.00 10.39
CA LYS A 20 -0.03 58.43 10.53
C LYS A 20 -0.88 58.18 9.26
N PRO A 21 -2.23 58.11 9.38
CA PRO A 21 -3.15 57.63 8.35
C PRO A 21 -3.59 58.71 7.32
N ARG A 22 -4.01 58.27 6.12
CA ARG A 22 -4.59 59.12 5.06
C ARG A 22 -6.11 59.27 5.21
N THR A 23 -6.56 60.52 5.12
CA THR A 23 -7.95 60.99 5.10
C THR A 23 -8.57 60.84 3.70
N PHE A 24 -9.82 60.40 3.60
CA PHE A 24 -10.62 60.47 2.36
C PHE A 24 -11.92 61.28 2.59
N THR A 25 -12.24 62.12 1.60
CA THR A 25 -13.27 63.17 1.58
C THR A 25 -14.67 62.61 1.25
N PRO A 26 -15.77 63.10 1.84
CA PRO A 26 -17.12 62.63 1.55
C PRO A 26 -17.69 63.25 0.24
N THR A 27 -18.37 62.43 -0.56
CA THR A 27 -19.17 62.90 -1.71
C THR A 27 -20.64 62.66 -1.41
N HIS A 28 -21.44 63.74 -1.43
CA HIS A 28 -22.90 63.69 -1.36
C HIS A 28 -23.49 63.43 -2.75
N THR A 29 -24.47 62.54 -2.86
CA THR A 29 -25.36 62.47 -4.04
C THR A 29 -26.77 62.05 -3.61
N THR A 30 -27.76 62.73 -4.20
CA THR A 30 -29.18 62.87 -3.88
C THR A 30 -30.06 61.63 -4.09
N THR A 31 -31.05 61.48 -3.20
CA THR A 31 -32.10 60.44 -3.14
C THR A 31 -33.26 60.67 -4.13
N PRO A 32 -33.77 59.63 -4.82
CA PRO A 32 -35.17 59.57 -5.27
C PRO A 32 -36.03 58.60 -4.43
N ALA A 33 -37.34 58.84 -4.46
CA ALA A 33 -38.36 58.49 -3.47
C ALA A 33 -38.65 56.99 -3.19
N PHE A 34 -39.24 56.75 -2.00
CA PHE A 34 -39.67 55.46 -1.47
C PHE A 34 -40.71 54.77 -2.36
N THR A 35 -40.42 53.54 -2.78
CA THR A 35 -41.43 52.55 -3.21
C THR A 35 -41.50 51.48 -2.14
N ILE A 36 -42.68 51.28 -1.56
CA ILE A 36 -42.96 50.22 -0.58
C ILE A 36 -43.12 48.91 -1.36
N THR A 37 -42.25 47.94 -1.12
CA THR A 37 -42.36 46.57 -1.65
C THR A 37 -42.45 45.59 -0.47
N SER A 38 -43.41 44.68 -0.55
CA SER A 38 -43.85 43.71 0.48
C SER A 38 -42.72 42.92 1.18
N PRO A 39 -42.94 42.45 2.42
CA PRO A 39 -41.92 41.73 3.20
C PRO A 39 -41.49 40.41 2.54
N PRO A 40 -40.20 40.03 2.62
CA PRO A 40 -39.71 38.78 2.06
C PRO A 40 -40.24 37.57 2.84
N THR A 41 -40.82 36.62 2.09
CA THR A 41 -41.16 35.27 2.55
C THR A 41 -39.91 34.54 3.02
N ASN A 42 -39.99 33.89 4.19
CA ASN A 42 -38.97 32.96 4.69
C ASN A 42 -38.79 31.79 3.69
N THR A 43 -37.70 31.81 2.93
CA THR A 43 -37.22 30.61 2.22
C THR A 43 -36.06 30.04 3.05
N PRO A 44 -36.17 28.82 3.61
CA PRO A 44 -35.07 28.23 4.37
C PRO A 44 -33.85 28.04 3.47
N THR A 45 -32.70 28.59 3.89
CA THR A 45 -31.41 28.35 3.23
C THR A 45 -31.04 26.89 3.44
N ILE A 46 -31.09 26.08 2.39
CA ILE A 46 -30.53 24.72 2.39
C ILE A 46 -29.01 24.89 2.51
N THR A 47 -28.46 24.66 3.70
CA THR A 47 -27.03 24.41 3.87
C THR A 47 -26.72 23.12 3.14
N ALA A 48 -26.10 23.20 1.96
CA ALA A 48 -25.58 22.04 1.27
C ALA A 48 -24.51 21.40 2.18
N THR A 49 -24.86 20.30 2.83
CA THR A 49 -23.88 19.38 3.38
C THR A 49 -22.98 18.97 2.20
N PRO A 50 -21.65 19.06 2.28
CA PRO A 50 -20.81 18.54 1.22
C PRO A 50 -21.14 17.06 1.05
N PHE A 51 -21.62 16.69 -0.14
CA PHE A 51 -21.82 15.29 -0.49
C PHE A 51 -20.51 14.54 -0.25
N ARG A 52 -20.60 13.29 0.24
CA ARG A 52 -19.48 12.36 0.20
C ARG A 52 -18.89 12.41 -1.21
N ALA A 53 -17.65 12.86 -1.33
CA ALA A 53 -16.88 12.67 -2.54
C ALA A 53 -16.91 11.17 -2.84
N LEU A 54 -17.32 10.81 -4.07
CA LEU A 54 -17.10 9.46 -4.57
C LEU A 54 -15.62 9.15 -4.36
N SER A 55 -15.34 7.98 -3.76
CA SER A 55 -13.98 7.43 -3.59
C SER A 55 -13.15 7.72 -4.85
N PRO A 56 -11.86 8.12 -4.74
CA PRO A 56 -11.07 8.44 -5.91
C PRO A 56 -11.19 7.31 -6.93
N THR A 57 -11.71 7.65 -8.11
CA THR A 57 -11.73 6.73 -9.26
C THR A 57 -10.30 6.22 -9.43
N PRO A 58 -10.05 4.91 -9.39
CA PRO A 58 -8.71 4.38 -9.61
C PRO A 58 -8.21 4.93 -10.94
N THR A 59 -7.03 5.55 -10.93
CA THR A 59 -6.38 6.04 -12.14
C THR A 59 -6.35 4.89 -13.15
N PRO A 60 -6.83 5.08 -14.40
CA PRO A 60 -6.83 4.00 -15.38
C PRO A 60 -5.41 3.45 -15.55
N SER A 61 -5.31 2.12 -15.54
CA SER A 61 -4.05 1.39 -15.76
C SER A 61 -3.33 1.93 -17.00
N LEU A 62 -2.06 2.31 -16.86
CA LEU A 62 -1.21 2.69 -17.99
C LEU A 62 -0.94 1.51 -18.94
N ALA A 63 -1.12 0.28 -18.46
CA ALA A 63 -0.97 -0.94 -19.25
C ALA A 63 -2.32 -1.40 -19.81
N PRO A 64 -2.39 -1.84 -21.08
CA PRO A 64 -3.61 -2.39 -21.64
C PRO A 64 -4.04 -3.64 -20.87
N PRO A 65 -5.35 -3.84 -20.62
CA PRO A 65 -5.86 -5.06 -20.01
C PRO A 65 -5.38 -6.28 -20.81
N ARG A 66 -4.76 -7.23 -20.11
CA ARG A 66 -4.33 -8.52 -20.66
C ARG A 66 -4.43 -9.57 -19.56
N PRO A 67 -5.64 -10.02 -19.20
CA PRO A 67 -5.83 -10.97 -18.13
C PRO A 67 -5.08 -12.28 -18.40
N ALA A 68 -4.49 -12.87 -17.35
CA ALA A 68 -3.90 -14.18 -17.42
C ALA A 68 -4.96 -15.27 -17.65
N VAL A 69 -4.55 -16.32 -18.35
CA VAL A 69 -5.38 -17.49 -18.68
C VAL A 69 -4.96 -18.64 -17.78
N LEU A 70 -5.94 -19.34 -17.20
CA LEU A 70 -5.66 -20.55 -16.43
C LEU A 70 -5.11 -21.64 -17.34
N PHE A 71 -4.19 -22.43 -16.79
CA PHE A 71 -3.74 -23.68 -17.37
C PHE A 71 -3.76 -24.75 -16.26
N PRO A 72 -3.85 -26.04 -16.61
CA PRO A 72 -3.85 -27.09 -15.60
C PRO A 72 -2.55 -27.08 -14.79
N LEU A 73 -2.68 -26.77 -13.49
CA LEU A 73 -1.59 -26.80 -12.52
C LEU A 73 -2.10 -27.45 -11.25
N GLN A 74 -1.25 -28.26 -10.62
CA GLN A 74 -1.54 -28.89 -9.35
C GLN A 74 -0.42 -28.65 -8.35
N ASP A 75 -0.80 -28.55 -7.09
CA ASP A 75 0.17 -28.61 -6.00
C ASP A 75 0.64 -30.06 -5.75
N ASN A 76 1.63 -30.20 -4.88
CA ASN A 76 2.20 -31.49 -4.50
C ASN A 76 1.24 -32.39 -3.70
N PHE A 77 0.04 -31.90 -3.35
CA PHE A 77 -1.05 -32.67 -2.75
C PHE A 77 -2.13 -33.05 -3.78
N GLY A 78 -1.94 -32.71 -5.05
CA GLY A 78 -2.90 -32.96 -6.14
C GLY A 78 -4.08 -31.99 -6.16
N ARG A 79 -4.03 -30.89 -5.39
CA ARG A 79 -5.07 -29.84 -5.45
C ARG A 79 -4.83 -28.98 -6.69
N THR A 80 -5.90 -28.69 -7.42
CA THR A 80 -5.86 -27.76 -8.55
C THR A 80 -5.49 -26.37 -8.05
N ILE A 81 -4.56 -25.72 -8.75
CA ILE A 81 -4.22 -24.32 -8.54
C ILE A 81 -4.99 -23.50 -9.57
N ASP A 82 -6.10 -22.92 -9.14
CA ASP A 82 -6.94 -21.99 -9.90
C ASP A 82 -6.94 -20.59 -9.24
N TRP A 83 -7.90 -19.72 -9.58
CA TRP A 83 -7.99 -18.38 -9.01
C TRP A 83 -8.49 -18.33 -7.56
N ALA A 84 -9.10 -19.41 -7.07
CA ALA A 84 -9.53 -19.54 -5.68
C ALA A 84 -8.45 -20.20 -4.80
N TYR A 85 -7.38 -20.72 -5.41
CA TYR A 85 -6.39 -21.49 -4.68
C TYR A 85 -5.72 -20.69 -3.57
N PHE A 86 -5.65 -21.32 -2.40
CA PHE A 86 -4.80 -20.91 -1.30
C PHE A 86 -4.22 -22.11 -0.56
N HIS A 87 -3.14 -21.88 0.18
CA HIS A 87 -2.54 -22.87 1.06
C HIS A 87 -1.96 -22.21 2.30
N ILE A 88 -2.48 -22.59 3.47
CA ILE A 88 -1.96 -22.11 4.76
C ILE A 88 -0.57 -22.71 5.00
N THR A 89 0.44 -21.85 5.11
CA THR A 89 1.84 -22.23 5.28
C THR A 89 2.31 -22.15 6.73
N GLN A 90 1.67 -21.31 7.54
CA GLN A 90 1.92 -21.17 8.97
C GLN A 90 0.61 -20.84 9.68
N PHE A 91 0.42 -21.42 10.86
CA PHE A 91 -0.78 -21.27 11.68
C PHE A 91 -0.40 -21.45 13.15
N SER A 92 -0.75 -20.50 14.00
CA SER A 92 -0.67 -20.64 15.46
C SER A 92 -1.81 -19.94 16.16
N THR A 93 -2.10 -20.40 17.38
CA THR A 93 -3.06 -19.78 18.30
C THR A 93 -2.35 -19.24 19.54
N ASN A 94 -2.98 -18.26 20.20
CA ASN A 94 -2.54 -17.76 21.51
C ASN A 94 -3.06 -18.65 22.67
N ASP A 95 -2.75 -18.27 23.90
CA ASP A 95 -3.21 -18.97 25.12
C ASP A 95 -4.73 -18.96 25.33
N LEU A 96 -5.47 -18.18 24.53
CA LEU A 96 -6.93 -18.08 24.53
C LEU A 96 -7.56 -18.86 23.35
N ASP A 97 -6.78 -19.69 22.65
CA ASP A 97 -7.16 -20.41 21.42
C ASP A 97 -7.57 -19.50 20.24
N GLU A 98 -7.19 -18.22 20.27
CA GLU A 98 -7.42 -17.30 19.15
C GLU A 98 -6.26 -17.38 18.15
N VAL A 99 -6.58 -17.44 16.85
CA VAL A 99 -5.57 -17.43 15.79
C VAL A 99 -4.84 -16.09 15.80
N ASN A 100 -3.52 -16.14 16.01
CA ASN A 100 -2.68 -14.96 16.17
C ASN A 100 -1.48 -14.91 15.21
N ASP A 101 -1.19 -16.02 14.52
CA ASP A 101 -0.17 -16.12 13.47
C ASP A 101 -0.76 -16.92 12.31
N LEU A 102 -0.81 -16.29 11.14
CA LEU A 102 -1.37 -16.90 9.95
C LEU A 102 -0.59 -16.46 8.73
N TRP A 103 -0.09 -17.43 7.96
CA TRP A 103 0.50 -17.20 6.65
C TRP A 103 -0.17 -18.09 5.62
N ALA A 104 -0.35 -17.58 4.42
CA ALA A 104 -0.86 -18.36 3.31
C ALA A 104 -0.21 -17.97 1.99
N PHE A 105 -0.07 -18.98 1.11
CA PHE A 105 -0.01 -18.74 -0.33
C PHE A 105 -1.41 -18.50 -0.86
N MET A 106 -1.55 -17.54 -1.77
CA MET A 106 -2.76 -17.31 -2.55
C MET A 106 -2.41 -17.22 -4.03
N ALA A 107 -3.29 -17.75 -4.87
CA ALA A 107 -3.19 -17.62 -6.33
C ALA A 107 -3.92 -16.38 -6.82
N PHE A 108 -3.44 -15.80 -7.91
CA PHE A 108 -3.98 -14.57 -8.45
C PHE A 108 -3.96 -14.59 -9.98
N GLN A 109 -5.04 -14.10 -10.57
CA GLN A 109 -5.10 -13.74 -11.98
C GLN A 109 -4.44 -12.38 -12.18
N LEU A 110 -3.39 -12.31 -13.00
CA LEU A 110 -2.79 -11.03 -13.39
C LEU A 110 -3.68 -10.32 -14.43
N LEU A 111 -4.16 -9.10 -14.15
CA LEU A 111 -5.16 -8.42 -14.99
C LEU A 111 -4.55 -7.62 -16.15
N ASP A 112 -3.35 -7.08 -15.95
CA ASP A 112 -2.56 -6.39 -16.96
C ASP A 112 -1.07 -6.69 -16.76
N ARG A 113 -0.23 -6.34 -17.74
CA ARG A 113 1.22 -6.61 -17.69
C ARG A 113 2.04 -5.40 -17.22
N GLY A 114 1.44 -4.50 -16.44
CA GLY A 114 2.07 -3.30 -15.91
C GLY A 114 2.34 -3.37 -14.40
N ILE A 115 3.33 -2.56 -13.97
CA ILE A 115 3.49 -2.21 -12.55
C ILE A 115 2.88 -0.83 -12.35
N HIS A 116 1.99 -0.73 -11.37
CA HIS A 116 1.27 0.48 -10.99
C HIS A 116 1.86 1.08 -9.73
N LEU A 117 1.53 2.34 -9.50
CA LEU A 117 2.02 3.10 -8.35
C LEU A 117 0.88 3.84 -7.63
N ARG A 118 1.03 3.98 -6.32
CA ARG A 118 0.17 4.83 -5.47
C ARG A 118 0.99 5.40 -4.33
N ASN A 119 0.48 6.46 -3.70
CA ASN A 119 1.09 7.00 -2.50
C ASN A 119 0.51 6.37 -1.24
N PHE A 120 1.39 6.22 -0.25
CA PHE A 120 1.09 5.87 1.12
C PHE A 120 1.81 6.88 2.02
N TYR A 121 1.12 7.43 3.01
CA TYR A 121 1.70 8.36 3.97
C TYR A 121 2.00 7.62 5.26
N PHE A 122 3.23 7.74 5.75
CA PHE A 122 3.67 7.10 6.99
C PHE A 122 4.76 7.92 7.66
N GLN A 123 4.61 8.20 8.94
CA GLN A 123 5.51 9.00 9.77
C GLN A 123 5.82 10.38 9.16
N GLY A 124 4.81 11.01 8.54
CA GLY A 124 4.96 12.29 7.85
C GLY A 124 5.77 12.24 6.54
N ALA A 125 6.17 11.05 6.07
CA ALA A 125 6.83 10.83 4.79
C ALA A 125 5.87 10.21 3.78
N VAL A 126 6.10 10.51 2.49
CA VAL A 126 5.40 9.86 1.39
C VAL A 126 6.21 8.65 0.93
N ILE A 127 5.53 7.53 0.76
CA ILE A 127 6.07 6.29 0.20
C ILE A 127 5.31 6.00 -1.09
N THR A 128 6.04 5.89 -2.19
CA THR A 128 5.50 5.35 -3.45
C THR A 128 5.45 3.83 -3.31
N VAL A 129 4.24 3.26 -3.38
CA VAL A 129 3.97 1.83 -3.35
C VAL A 129 3.82 1.30 -4.76
N TYR A 130 4.56 0.24 -5.10
CA TYR A 130 4.47 -0.45 -6.38
C TYR A 130 3.62 -1.71 -6.26
N TYR A 131 2.71 -1.92 -7.19
CA TYR A 131 1.80 -3.07 -7.16
C TYR A 131 1.43 -3.58 -8.56
N LEU A 132 0.96 -4.83 -8.63
CA LEU A 132 0.31 -5.39 -9.81
C LEU A 132 -1.21 -5.35 -9.62
N ASN A 133 -1.96 -5.10 -10.69
CA ASN A 133 -3.40 -5.31 -10.69
C ASN A 133 -3.69 -6.80 -10.86
N VAL A 134 -4.32 -7.39 -9.85
CA VAL A 134 -4.65 -8.80 -9.85
C VAL A 134 -6.10 -9.03 -9.47
N ALA A 135 -6.58 -10.25 -9.63
CA ALA A 135 -7.84 -10.69 -9.05
C ALA A 135 -7.68 -12.06 -8.39
N HIS A 136 -8.45 -12.30 -7.32
CA HIS A 136 -8.57 -13.59 -6.65
C HIS A 136 -10.05 -13.96 -6.57
N GLU A 137 -10.36 -15.25 -6.66
CA GLU A 137 -11.71 -15.75 -6.52
C GLU A 137 -11.99 -16.05 -5.05
N PHE A 138 -12.96 -15.35 -4.46
CA PHE A 138 -13.46 -15.61 -3.12
C PHE A 138 -14.88 -16.18 -3.24
N ASN A 139 -15.09 -17.43 -2.84
CA ASN A 139 -16.40 -18.09 -2.86
C ASN A 139 -17.16 -17.97 -4.21
N GLY A 140 -16.45 -18.03 -5.34
CA GLY A 140 -17.04 -17.90 -6.68
C GLY A 140 -17.09 -16.47 -7.24
N GLU A 141 -16.70 -15.46 -6.47
CA GLU A 141 -16.63 -14.08 -6.92
C GLU A 141 -15.18 -13.64 -7.18
N MET A 142 -14.90 -13.18 -8.41
CA MET A 142 -13.61 -12.59 -8.76
C MET A 142 -13.51 -11.16 -8.23
N ILE A 143 -12.75 -10.98 -7.16
CA ILE A 143 -12.52 -9.66 -6.56
C ILE A 143 -11.16 -9.12 -7.04
N PRO A 144 -11.08 -7.88 -7.55
CA PRO A 144 -9.81 -7.25 -7.91
C PRO A 144 -9.04 -6.77 -6.66
N LEU A 145 -7.73 -7.00 -6.64
CA LEU A 145 -6.82 -6.59 -5.57
C LEU A 145 -5.56 -5.94 -6.13
N GLN A 146 -4.85 -5.22 -5.26
CA GLN A 146 -3.49 -4.76 -5.51
C GLN A 146 -2.49 -5.75 -4.91
N LEU A 147 -1.67 -6.39 -5.75
CA LEU A 147 -0.57 -7.22 -5.26
C LEU A 147 0.66 -6.34 -5.02
N VAL A 148 0.91 -5.98 -3.76
CA VAL A 148 1.98 -5.04 -3.37
C VAL A 148 3.34 -5.71 -3.49
N LEU A 149 4.19 -5.13 -4.34
CA LEU A 149 5.56 -5.58 -4.60
C LEU A 149 6.54 -4.97 -3.60
N GLY A 150 6.34 -3.71 -3.22
CA GLY A 150 7.22 -2.97 -2.33
C GLY A 150 6.97 -1.46 -2.40
N GLY A 151 7.94 -0.66 -1.93
CA GLY A 151 7.82 0.79 -1.98
C GLY A 151 9.13 1.53 -1.73
N THR A 152 9.16 2.79 -2.13
CA THR A 152 10.32 3.68 -2.02
C THR A 152 9.92 5.04 -1.43
N PRO A 153 10.79 5.73 -0.68
CA PRO A 153 10.52 7.10 -0.26
C PRO A 153 10.30 8.03 -1.46
N GLY A 154 9.32 8.92 -1.34
CA GLY A 154 9.00 9.94 -2.33
C GLY A 154 7.59 9.83 -2.89
N ASP A 155 7.21 10.86 -3.64
CA ASP A 155 5.91 11.01 -4.28
C ASP A 155 5.95 10.51 -5.73
N LEU A 156 5.11 9.53 -6.06
CA LEU A 156 4.97 8.90 -7.38
C LEU A 156 6.31 8.64 -8.09
N VAL A 157 7.29 8.11 -7.35
CA VAL A 157 8.66 7.89 -7.84
C VAL A 157 8.66 6.85 -8.98
N PRO A 158 9.13 7.19 -10.19
CA PRO A 158 9.25 6.24 -11.29
C PRO A 158 10.23 5.10 -11.00
N ILE A 159 9.98 3.90 -11.57
CA ILE A 159 10.79 2.70 -11.31
C ILE A 159 12.23 2.83 -11.85
N ASP A 160 12.41 3.56 -12.95
CA ASP A 160 13.69 3.77 -13.62
C ASP A 160 14.68 4.63 -12.83
N VAL A 161 14.18 5.41 -11.86
CA VAL A 161 15.01 6.28 -11.01
C VAL A 161 15.21 5.74 -9.60
N ILE A 162 14.67 4.56 -9.26
CA ILE A 162 14.89 3.95 -7.93
C ILE A 162 16.38 3.62 -7.79
N PRO A 163 17.05 4.10 -6.72
CA PRO A 163 18.44 3.76 -6.47
C PRO A 163 18.60 2.26 -6.27
N ALA A 164 19.75 1.71 -6.65
CA ALA A 164 20.07 0.30 -6.40
C ALA A 164 20.26 0.06 -4.88
N GLY A 165 19.17 -0.32 -4.21
CA GLY A 165 19.10 -0.62 -2.79
C GLY A 165 17.88 -1.49 -2.49
N GLY A 166 17.68 -1.88 -1.22
CA GLY A 166 16.67 -2.88 -0.83
C GLY A 166 15.23 -2.59 -1.28
N THR A 167 14.87 -1.32 -1.52
CA THR A 167 13.56 -0.90 -2.02
C THR A 167 13.31 -1.25 -3.49
N ALA A 168 14.37 -1.59 -4.24
CA ALA A 168 14.29 -1.87 -5.67
C ALA A 168 14.12 -3.35 -6.01
N TYR A 169 14.10 -4.24 -5.02
CA TYR A 169 14.11 -5.69 -5.23
C TYR A 169 12.82 -6.37 -4.76
N VAL A 170 12.38 -7.35 -5.53
CA VAL A 170 11.32 -8.30 -5.18
C VAL A 170 11.90 -9.70 -5.25
N GLN A 171 11.52 -10.53 -4.29
CA GLN A 171 11.85 -11.94 -4.33
C GLN A 171 10.90 -12.64 -5.29
N VAL A 172 11.40 -13.03 -6.47
CA VAL A 172 10.61 -13.63 -7.55
C VAL A 172 11.19 -14.99 -7.93
N ALA A 173 10.36 -16.02 -7.96
CA ALA A 173 10.69 -17.29 -8.61
C ALA A 173 9.86 -17.46 -9.88
N LEU A 174 10.53 -17.68 -11.01
CA LEU A 174 9.89 -18.08 -12.26
C LEU A 174 9.93 -19.60 -12.36
N ARG A 175 8.77 -20.23 -12.58
CA ARG A 175 8.64 -21.68 -12.67
C ARG A 175 7.86 -22.07 -13.91
N ASP A 176 8.22 -23.21 -14.49
CA ASP A 176 7.37 -23.87 -15.47
C ASP A 176 6.19 -24.58 -14.79
N GLY A 177 5.08 -24.67 -15.50
CA GLY A 177 3.90 -25.42 -15.07
C GLY A 177 4.03 -26.94 -15.19
N THR A 178 5.21 -27.48 -15.53
CA THR A 178 5.40 -28.93 -15.68
C THR A 178 5.77 -29.61 -14.37
N THR A 179 6.20 -28.83 -13.39
CA THR A 179 6.58 -29.31 -12.05
C THR A 179 5.49 -29.01 -11.04
N TYR A 180 5.24 -29.93 -10.10
CA TYR A 180 4.32 -29.69 -8.99
C TYR A 180 4.77 -28.49 -8.14
N PHE A 181 3.82 -27.64 -7.76
CA PHE A 181 4.08 -26.58 -6.81
C PHE A 181 4.01 -27.12 -5.37
N SER A 182 5.05 -26.89 -4.57
CA SER A 182 5.04 -27.25 -3.14
C SER A 182 4.98 -25.98 -2.30
N PRO A 183 3.81 -25.58 -1.76
CA PRO A 183 3.65 -24.33 -1.02
C PRO A 183 4.54 -24.27 0.23
N ARG A 184 4.60 -25.35 1.02
CA ARG A 184 5.39 -25.37 2.27
C ARG A 184 6.88 -25.32 2.00
N THR A 185 7.37 -26.08 1.03
CA THR A 185 8.78 -26.03 0.63
C THR A 185 9.14 -24.64 0.12
N THR A 186 8.29 -24.08 -0.75
CA THR A 186 8.44 -22.73 -1.30
C THR A 186 8.48 -21.66 -0.20
N HIS A 187 7.58 -21.75 0.79
CA HIS A 187 7.58 -20.85 1.94
C HIS A 187 8.89 -20.97 2.74
N GLN A 188 9.31 -22.19 3.08
CA GLN A 188 10.51 -22.43 3.88
C GLN A 188 11.76 -21.92 3.17
N GLU A 189 11.94 -22.26 1.89
CA GLU A 189 13.08 -21.82 1.09
C GLU A 189 13.14 -20.30 1.00
N ALA A 190 11.99 -19.66 0.77
CA ALA A 190 11.93 -18.23 0.63
C ALA A 190 12.15 -17.48 1.96
N ASN A 191 11.95 -18.13 3.11
CA ASN A 191 12.19 -17.57 4.45
C ASN A 191 13.50 -18.06 5.09
N ARG A 192 14.39 -18.76 4.36
CA ARG A 192 15.74 -19.11 4.86
C ARG A 192 16.61 -17.87 4.99
N ALA A 193 17.58 -17.93 5.90
CA ALA A 193 18.59 -16.88 6.08
C ALA A 193 19.46 -16.70 4.81
N ASP A 194 19.86 -15.45 4.57
CA ASP A 194 20.42 -14.90 3.32
C ASP A 194 21.48 -15.78 2.62
N GLU A 195 22.37 -16.45 3.36
CA GLU A 195 23.48 -17.25 2.78
C GLU A 195 23.05 -18.45 1.92
N LYS A 196 21.77 -18.85 1.95
CA LYS A 196 21.22 -19.99 1.19
C LYS A 196 20.07 -19.63 0.26
N GLN A 197 19.75 -18.33 0.13
CA GLN A 197 18.55 -17.86 -0.56
C GLN A 197 18.78 -17.64 -2.07
N ASP A 198 20.03 -17.43 -2.48
CA ASP A 198 20.42 -16.95 -3.81
C ASP A 198 20.06 -17.89 -4.98
N GLU A 199 19.99 -19.23 -4.79
CA GLU A 199 19.74 -20.14 -5.91
C GLU A 199 18.26 -20.38 -6.23
N ALA A 200 17.37 -20.38 -5.23
CA ALA A 200 15.97 -20.78 -5.43
C ALA A 200 15.02 -19.59 -5.65
N TYR A 201 15.35 -18.40 -5.12
CA TYR A 201 14.54 -17.19 -5.22
C TYR A 201 15.41 -15.96 -5.41
N PRO A 202 15.92 -15.71 -6.63
CA PRO A 202 16.75 -14.55 -6.88
C PRO A 202 15.96 -13.26 -6.60
N PHE A 203 16.64 -12.27 -5.99
CA PHE A 203 16.12 -10.92 -5.91
C PHE A 203 16.10 -10.30 -7.32
N LEU A 204 14.91 -10.08 -7.85
CA LEU A 204 14.70 -9.43 -9.14
C LEU A 204 14.50 -7.94 -8.94
N PHE A 205 15.22 -7.12 -9.71
CA PHE A 205 15.04 -5.67 -9.70
C PHE A 205 13.66 -5.33 -10.27
N LEU A 206 12.94 -4.36 -9.68
CA LEU A 206 11.62 -3.93 -10.12
C LEU A 206 11.60 -3.50 -11.59
N LYS A 207 12.65 -2.82 -12.07
CA LYS A 207 12.83 -2.46 -13.49
C LYS A 207 12.92 -3.68 -14.41
N ASP A 208 13.49 -4.78 -13.92
CA ASP A 208 13.68 -5.99 -14.70
C ASP A 208 12.39 -6.81 -14.69
N LEU A 209 11.67 -6.83 -13.57
CA LEU A 209 10.29 -7.32 -13.50
C LEU A 209 9.37 -6.53 -14.45
N GLN A 210 9.47 -5.19 -14.49
CA GLN A 210 8.70 -4.35 -15.41
C GLN A 210 8.96 -4.70 -16.88
N LYS A 211 10.20 -5.08 -17.23
CA LYS A 211 10.57 -5.55 -18.57
C LYS A 211 10.15 -6.99 -18.83
N LEU A 212 10.02 -7.81 -17.80
CA LEU A 212 9.63 -9.22 -17.88
C LEU A 212 8.12 -9.37 -18.10
N LEU A 213 7.29 -8.63 -17.34
CA LEU A 213 5.82 -8.79 -17.35
C LEU A 213 5.20 -8.78 -18.76
N PRO A 214 5.56 -7.88 -19.69
CA PRO A 214 4.99 -7.88 -21.04
C PRO A 214 5.37 -9.11 -21.87
N LYS A 215 6.49 -9.77 -21.54
CA LYS A 215 7.02 -10.95 -22.24
C LYS A 215 6.46 -12.26 -21.71
N LEU A 216 5.77 -12.23 -20.57
CA LEU A 216 5.14 -13.42 -20.02
C LEU A 216 4.03 -13.92 -20.98
N PRO A 217 3.83 -15.25 -21.06
CA PRO A 217 2.75 -15.83 -21.85
C PRO A 217 1.36 -15.44 -21.32
N GLU A 218 0.32 -15.86 -22.02
CA GLU A 218 -1.05 -15.67 -21.55
C GLU A 218 -1.38 -16.66 -20.43
N GLU A 219 -0.95 -17.91 -20.60
CA GLU A 219 -1.04 -18.95 -19.57
C GLU A 219 -0.05 -18.66 -18.43
N LEU A 220 -0.53 -18.05 -17.35
CA LEU A 220 0.28 -17.82 -16.16
C LEU A 220 -0.60 -17.78 -14.90
N ILE A 221 -0.03 -18.21 -13.78
CA ILE A 221 -0.63 -18.08 -12.46
C ILE A 221 0.38 -17.36 -11.57
N LEU A 222 -0.07 -16.31 -10.87
CA LEU A 222 0.72 -15.66 -9.84
C LEU A 222 0.39 -16.29 -8.49
N LEU A 223 1.41 -16.68 -7.75
CA LEU A 223 1.27 -17.16 -6.37
C LEU A 223 2.05 -16.24 -5.46
N ALA A 224 1.41 -15.69 -4.43
CA ALA A 224 2.09 -14.84 -3.46
C ALA A 224 1.88 -15.36 -2.04
N ASN A 225 2.94 -15.28 -1.23
CA ASN A 225 2.90 -15.63 0.19
C ASN A 225 3.27 -14.43 1.05
N HIS A 226 2.54 -14.29 2.15
CA HIS A 226 2.79 -13.27 3.17
C HIS A 226 2.15 -13.68 4.50
N SER A 227 2.62 -13.06 5.58
CA SER A 227 1.93 -13.09 6.86
C SER A 227 0.66 -12.25 6.77
N ILE A 228 -0.47 -12.86 7.11
CA ILE A 228 -1.79 -12.23 7.18
C ILE A 228 -2.05 -11.75 8.60
N LEU A 229 -1.73 -12.60 9.59
CA LEU A 229 -1.76 -12.26 11.00
C LEU A 229 -0.36 -12.43 11.58
N ILE A 230 0.04 -11.43 12.35
CA ILE A 230 1.31 -11.36 13.06
C ILE A 230 1.03 -11.27 14.55
N PRO A 231 1.70 -12.08 15.40
CA PRO A 231 1.52 -12.04 16.84
C PRO A 231 1.75 -10.64 17.41
N ARG A 232 0.93 -10.24 18.39
CA ARG A 232 1.01 -8.92 19.02
C ARG A 232 2.39 -8.62 19.62
N ASN A 233 3.09 -9.65 20.09
CA ASN A 233 4.44 -9.52 20.63
C ASN A 233 5.47 -9.07 19.57
N ASP A 234 5.19 -9.29 18.29
CA ASP A 234 6.09 -8.95 17.18
C ASP A 234 5.76 -7.57 16.58
N TRP A 235 4.63 -6.95 16.94
CA TRP A 235 4.23 -5.65 16.42
C TRP A 235 5.26 -4.53 16.67
N PRO A 236 5.97 -4.46 17.82
CA PRO A 236 7.04 -3.48 18.00
C PRO A 236 8.17 -3.65 16.98
N GLN A 237 8.53 -4.89 16.64
CA GLN A 237 9.54 -5.16 15.62
C GLN A 237 9.03 -4.78 14.24
N VAL A 238 7.80 -5.15 13.89
CA VAL A 238 7.17 -4.73 12.64
C VAL A 238 7.15 -3.21 12.50
N LYS A 239 6.72 -2.49 13.54
CA LYS A 239 6.69 -1.02 13.53
C LYS A 239 8.08 -0.43 13.27
N LEU A 240 9.09 -0.94 13.95
CA LEU A 240 10.48 -0.51 13.77
C LEU A 240 11.00 -0.83 12.35
N ASP A 241 10.62 -1.97 11.77
CA ASP A 241 10.94 -2.33 10.39
C ASP A 241 10.27 -1.38 9.37
N MET A 242 8.99 -1.06 9.58
CA MET A 242 8.27 -0.08 8.75
C MET A 242 8.91 1.31 8.81
N GLU A 243 9.39 1.73 9.98
CA GLU A 243 10.05 3.02 10.16
C GLU A 243 11.43 3.10 9.51
N ARG A 244 12.18 2.00 9.52
CA ARG A 244 13.53 1.96 8.96
C ARG A 244 13.54 1.75 7.45
N VAL A 245 12.54 1.06 6.92
CA VAL A 245 12.58 0.52 5.56
C VAL A 245 11.23 0.69 4.85
N SER A 246 11.17 1.60 3.88
CA SER A 246 9.92 1.96 3.20
C SER A 246 9.26 0.80 2.43
N PHE A 247 10.03 -0.16 1.92
CA PHE A 247 9.43 -1.32 1.25
C PHE A 247 8.72 -2.25 2.24
N LEU A 248 9.20 -2.34 3.49
CA LEU A 248 8.53 -3.09 4.54
C LEU A 248 7.28 -2.33 5.02
N ALA A 249 7.35 -1.01 5.14
CA ALA A 249 6.16 -0.19 5.37
C ALA A 249 5.06 -0.47 4.33
N ALA A 250 5.41 -0.46 3.05
CA ALA A 250 4.48 -0.76 1.96
C ALA A 250 3.89 -2.17 2.04
N ARG A 251 4.68 -3.19 2.43
CA ARG A 251 4.23 -4.59 2.51
C ARG A 251 3.43 -4.92 3.78
N TYR A 252 3.72 -4.28 4.91
CA TYR A 252 2.96 -4.49 6.14
C TYR A 252 1.66 -3.68 6.18
N GLN A 253 1.63 -2.50 5.53
CA GLN A 253 0.48 -1.59 5.55
C GLN A 253 -0.89 -2.28 5.30
N PRO A 254 -1.06 -3.21 4.34
CA PRO A 254 -2.38 -3.78 4.09
C PRO A 254 -2.93 -4.63 5.23
N PHE A 255 -2.06 -5.14 6.12
CA PHE A 255 -2.44 -6.07 7.18
C PHE A 255 -2.60 -5.40 8.54
N PHE A 256 -2.20 -4.13 8.70
CA PHE A 256 -2.33 -3.40 9.96
C PHE A 256 -3.26 -2.20 9.87
N GLU A 257 -3.96 -1.96 10.97
CA GLU A 257 -4.65 -0.70 11.23
C GLU A 257 -3.67 0.28 11.91
N LEU A 258 -3.56 1.47 11.33
CA LEU A 258 -2.71 2.55 11.84
C LEU A 258 -3.57 3.70 12.37
N ASP A 259 -3.25 4.19 13.57
CA ASP A 259 -3.89 5.38 14.10
C ASP A 259 -3.41 6.67 13.38
N PRO A 260 -4.00 7.86 13.68
CA PRO A 260 -3.56 9.12 13.08
C PRO A 260 -2.10 9.53 13.38
N TYR A 261 -1.41 8.81 14.25
CA TYR A 261 0.01 8.99 14.57
C TYR A 261 0.86 7.84 14.02
N ASP A 262 0.33 7.09 13.06
CA ASP A 262 0.95 5.94 12.40
C ASP A 262 1.32 4.79 13.35
N ARG A 263 0.68 4.68 14.52
CA ARG A 263 0.91 3.58 15.47
C ARG A 263 0.07 2.39 15.06
N ILE A 264 0.66 1.20 15.12
CA ILE A 264 -0.09 -0.05 14.96
C ILE A 264 -1.02 -0.18 16.16
N VAL A 265 -2.33 -0.17 15.89
CA VAL A 265 -3.37 -0.34 16.92
C VAL A 265 -4.04 -1.70 16.84
N ASP A 266 -4.14 -2.27 15.63
CA ASP A 266 -4.68 -3.60 15.41
C ASP A 266 -4.22 -4.19 14.07
N GLN A 267 -4.60 -5.44 13.79
CA GLN A 267 -4.65 -5.95 12.42
C GLN A 267 -5.78 -5.26 11.65
N SER A 268 -5.64 -5.15 10.33
CA SER A 268 -6.63 -4.49 9.49
C SER A 268 -7.91 -5.32 9.37
N ALA A 269 -9.03 -4.65 9.03
CA ALA A 269 -10.27 -5.35 8.72
C ALA A 269 -10.12 -6.34 7.56
N PHE A 270 -9.21 -6.06 6.61
CA PHE A 270 -8.87 -6.98 5.53
C PHE A 270 -8.14 -8.23 6.05
N ALA A 271 -7.19 -8.09 6.98
CA ALA A 271 -6.48 -9.23 7.56
C ALA A 271 -7.42 -10.18 8.32
N TYR A 272 -8.37 -9.63 9.08
CA TYR A 272 -9.38 -10.43 9.76
C TYR A 272 -10.36 -11.08 8.79
N ALA A 273 -10.89 -10.34 7.82
CA ALA A 273 -11.76 -10.93 6.80
C ALA A 273 -11.06 -12.05 6.01
N LEU A 274 -9.78 -11.86 5.69
CA LEU A 274 -9.00 -12.88 5.00
C LEU A 274 -8.73 -14.11 5.89
N ARG A 275 -8.51 -13.94 7.20
CA ARG A 275 -8.47 -15.06 8.15
C ARG A 275 -9.77 -15.86 8.09
N ASP A 276 -10.90 -15.18 8.22
CA ASP A 276 -12.23 -15.81 8.30
C ASP A 276 -12.58 -16.52 6.98
N TYR A 277 -12.22 -15.93 5.83
CA TYR A 277 -12.30 -16.60 4.54
C TYR A 277 -11.44 -17.88 4.48
N LEU A 278 -10.16 -17.81 4.87
CA LEU A 278 -9.23 -18.94 4.73
C LEU A 278 -9.52 -20.10 5.69
N LEU A 279 -10.08 -19.81 6.87
CA LEU A 279 -10.32 -20.81 7.91
C LEU A 279 -11.76 -21.32 7.90
N ASP A 280 -12.72 -20.42 7.73
CA ASP A 280 -14.14 -20.69 7.94
C ASP A 280 -14.96 -20.56 6.64
N ASN A 281 -14.29 -20.20 5.53
CA ASN A 281 -14.92 -19.99 4.22
C ASN A 281 -15.99 -18.88 4.26
N GLU A 282 -15.82 -17.89 5.14
CA GLU A 282 -16.69 -16.72 5.20
C GLU A 282 -16.57 -15.84 3.95
N ASP A 283 -17.61 -15.08 3.65
CA ASP A 283 -17.62 -14.19 2.50
C ASP A 283 -16.71 -12.98 2.73
N MET A 284 -15.93 -12.63 1.69
CA MET A 284 -15.16 -11.40 1.72
C MET A 284 -16.10 -10.19 1.67
N PRO A 285 -15.94 -9.21 2.58
CA PRO A 285 -16.72 -7.99 2.51
C PRO A 285 -16.42 -7.20 1.22
N LEU A 286 -17.28 -6.22 0.91
CA LEU A 286 -17.02 -5.32 -0.21
C LEU A 286 -15.92 -4.32 0.18
N GLY A 287 -14.88 -4.22 -0.64
CA GLY A 287 -13.77 -3.33 -0.38
C GLY A 287 -12.77 -3.23 -1.52
N ILE A 288 -11.79 -2.35 -1.33
CA ILE A 288 -10.59 -2.30 -2.17
C ILE A 288 -9.48 -2.92 -1.35
N TYR A 289 -8.96 -4.05 -1.82
CA TYR A 289 -8.00 -4.84 -1.08
C TYR A 289 -6.61 -4.77 -1.68
N ALA A 290 -5.62 -4.89 -0.81
CA ALA A 290 -4.23 -5.04 -1.19
C ALA A 290 -3.66 -6.24 -0.45
N PHE A 291 -3.03 -7.15 -1.18
CA PHE A 291 -2.28 -8.27 -0.61
C PHE A 291 -0.81 -8.04 -0.91
N SER A 292 0.08 -8.30 0.04
CA SER A 292 1.51 -8.06 -0.19
C SER A 292 2.22 -9.32 -0.64
N SER A 293 3.10 -9.23 -1.63
CA SER A 293 3.97 -10.35 -2.00
C SER A 293 5.28 -10.24 -1.23
N ARG A 294 5.47 -11.04 -0.18
CA ARG A 294 6.81 -11.25 0.38
C ARG A 294 7.63 -12.04 -0.62
N ASN A 295 7.02 -13.13 -1.09
CA ASN A 295 7.55 -14.02 -2.11
C ASN A 295 6.55 -14.06 -3.25
N LEU A 296 6.99 -13.75 -4.46
CA LEU A 296 6.20 -13.87 -5.68
C LEU A 296 6.67 -15.08 -6.48
N VAL A 297 5.77 -15.98 -6.84
CA VAL A 297 6.04 -17.09 -7.73
C VAL A 297 5.20 -16.89 -8.98
N ILE A 298 5.86 -16.83 -10.13
CA ILE A 298 5.23 -16.74 -11.43
C ILE A 298 5.34 -18.13 -12.06
N VAL A 299 4.21 -18.82 -12.20
CA VAL A 299 4.17 -20.11 -12.89
C VAL A 299 3.61 -19.89 -14.28
N THR A 300 4.39 -20.24 -15.31
CA THR A 300 3.96 -20.10 -16.71
C THR A 300 3.52 -21.43 -17.28
N GLY A 301 2.40 -21.42 -18.00
CA GLY A 301 1.97 -22.51 -18.87
C GLY A 301 2.82 -22.59 -20.15
N LYS A 302 2.34 -23.35 -21.14
CA LYS A 302 3.09 -23.60 -22.37
C LYS A 302 2.88 -22.51 -23.42
#